data_AF-Q12WY4-F1
#
_entry.id   AF-Q12WY4-F1
#
_cell.length_a   1.000
_cell.length_b   1.000
_cell.length_c   1.000
_cell.angle_alpha   90.00
_cell.angle_beta   90.00
_cell.angle_gamma   90.00
#
_symmetry.space_group_name_H-M   'P 1'
#
loop_
_entity.id
_entity.type
_entity.pdbx_description
1 polymer ?
#
loop_
_entity_poly.entity_id
_entity_poly.type
_entity_poly.pdbx_seq_one_letter_code
_entity_poly.pdbx_strand_id
1 'polypeptide(L)'
;MNKKAILLVLFITTVGVWFILDSITIGPGLPPSESMPDWYVSKSITDSKQECTPFFPKISKFCSYGNYTRRTMLAVWYFDDDKKFLQSKNELNEYLSEHGKVSTVQLDISEEINEEIKRLESKNVWQPTLGPKRFDATKYESEITSGYFVVYKTPFLESREDYFIVYYGTRESVNLSEQTPVLKKLIAKSYYMANEDGTVEGLKI
;
A
#
# COMPACT_ATOMS: atom_id res chain seq x y z
N MET A 1 -21.54 51.56 11.21
CA MET A 1 -21.16 50.15 11.45
C MET A 1 -20.12 50.12 12.57
N ASN A 2 -20.40 49.41 13.68
CA ASN A 2 -19.58 49.49 14.89
C ASN A 2 -18.22 48.81 14.67
N LYS A 3 -17.10 49.49 14.97
CA LYS A 3 -15.74 48.95 14.76
C LYS A 3 -15.53 47.58 15.43
N LYS A 4 -16.23 47.32 16.54
CA LYS A 4 -16.23 46.03 17.24
C LYS A 4 -16.90 44.90 16.43
N ALA A 5 -17.92 45.22 15.63
CA ALA A 5 -18.61 44.24 14.80
C ALA A 5 -17.77 43.81 13.58
N ILE A 6 -16.98 44.72 13.01
CA ILE A 6 -16.08 44.43 11.90
C ILE A 6 -14.94 43.50 12.34
N LEU A 7 -14.39 43.73 13.53
CA LEU A 7 -13.32 42.89 14.09
C LEU A 7 -13.80 41.46 14.41
N LEU A 8 -15.04 41.33 14.88
CA LEU A 8 -15.65 40.03 15.17
C LEU A 8 -15.86 39.21 13.89
N VAL A 9 -16.32 39.84 12.80
CA VAL A 9 -16.52 39.18 11.51
C VAL A 9 -15.18 38.72 10.93
N LEU A 10 -14.13 39.55 11.01
CA LEU A 10 -12.79 39.17 10.54
C LEU A 10 -12.22 37.98 11.32
N PHE A 11 -12.38 37.97 12.66
CA PHE A 11 -11.91 36.87 13.50
C PHE A 11 -12.65 35.54 13.20
N ILE A 12 -13.96 35.60 12.97
CA ILE A 12 -14.76 34.43 12.59
C ILE A 12 -14.37 33.93 11.19
N THR A 13 -14.06 34.83 10.25
CA THR A 13 -13.58 34.39 8.92
C THR A 13 -12.18 33.77 8.98
N THR A 14 -11.24 34.29 9.79
CA THR A 14 -9.90 33.71 9.89
C THR A 14 -9.88 32.39 10.63
N VAL A 15 -10.66 32.26 11.71
CA VAL A 15 -10.78 30.99 12.46
C VAL A 15 -11.59 29.97 11.65
N GLY A 16 -12.66 30.39 10.98
CA GLY A 16 -13.46 29.54 10.11
C GLY A 16 -12.68 29.02 8.90
N VAL A 17 -11.83 29.83 8.27
CA VAL A 17 -10.96 29.40 7.17
C VAL A 17 -9.87 28.45 7.67
N TRP A 18 -9.35 28.63 8.88
CA TRP A 18 -8.39 27.69 9.48
C TRP A 18 -9.03 26.32 9.75
N PHE A 19 -10.25 26.28 10.31
CA PHE A 19 -11.00 25.03 10.48
C PHE A 19 -11.39 24.36 9.16
N ILE A 20 -11.61 25.13 8.10
CA ILE A 20 -11.90 24.59 6.76
C ILE A 20 -10.64 24.00 6.09
N LEU A 21 -9.46 24.55 6.36
CA LEU A 21 -8.19 23.99 5.87
C LEU A 21 -7.80 22.69 6.60
N ASP A 22 -8.01 22.60 7.91
CA ASP A 22 -7.83 21.34 8.66
C ASP A 22 -8.83 20.25 8.23
N SER A 23 -9.96 20.65 7.64
CA SER A 23 -10.99 19.74 7.12
C SER A 23 -10.90 19.48 5.62
N ILE A 24 -9.75 19.76 4.99
CA ILE A 24 -9.32 18.96 3.82
C ILE A 24 -8.89 17.58 4.33
N THR A 25 -9.83 16.89 4.97
CA THR A 25 -9.73 15.51 5.40
C THR A 25 -9.64 14.64 4.16
N ILE A 26 -8.46 14.08 3.97
CA ILE A 26 -8.14 13.00 3.04
C ILE A 26 -9.11 11.83 3.35
N GLY A 27 -10.22 11.74 2.63
CA GLY A 27 -11.15 10.60 2.65
C GLY A 27 -11.80 10.28 4.01
N PRO A 28 -12.55 9.16 4.11
CA PRO A 28 -12.92 8.62 5.41
C PRO A 28 -11.62 8.30 6.14
N GLY A 29 -11.45 8.83 7.36
CA GLY A 29 -10.19 8.72 8.11
C GLY A 29 -9.63 7.30 8.10
N LEU A 30 -8.29 7.19 8.09
CA LEU A 30 -7.59 5.90 8.09
C LEU A 30 -8.10 5.03 9.25
N PRO A 31 -8.41 3.75 9.01
CA PRO A 31 -8.97 2.90 10.04
C PRO A 31 -7.92 2.53 11.11
N PRO A 32 -8.34 1.94 12.24
CA PRO A 32 -7.44 1.35 13.22
C PRO A 32 -6.54 0.26 12.61
N SER A 33 -5.42 -0.02 13.29
CA SER A 33 -4.41 -1.00 12.87
C SER A 33 -4.97 -2.37 12.48
N GLU A 34 -5.95 -2.88 13.21
CA GLU A 34 -6.58 -4.18 12.98
C GLU A 34 -7.25 -4.27 11.59
N SER A 35 -7.76 -3.14 11.11
CA SER A 35 -8.53 -3.03 9.85
C SER A 35 -7.68 -2.52 8.68
N MET A 36 -6.43 -2.10 8.90
CA MET A 36 -5.55 -1.61 7.84
C MET A 36 -5.27 -2.63 6.74
N PRO A 37 -5.02 -3.93 7.02
CA PRO A 37 -4.80 -4.92 5.96
C PRO A 37 -6.00 -5.02 5.01
N ASP A 38 -7.21 -5.14 5.54
CA ASP A 38 -8.43 -5.25 4.73
C ASP A 38 -8.76 -3.95 4.00
N TRP A 39 -8.47 -2.79 4.61
CA TRP A 39 -8.61 -1.50 3.96
C TRP A 39 -7.65 -1.34 2.77
N TYR A 40 -6.42 -1.86 2.91
CA TYR A 40 -5.40 -1.84 1.84
C TYR A 40 -5.76 -2.80 0.70
N VAL A 41 -6.31 -3.96 1.01
CA VAL A 41 -6.76 -4.96 0.04
C VAL A 41 -7.83 -4.32 -0.86
N SER A 42 -7.44 -3.96 -2.09
CA SER A 42 -8.33 -3.32 -3.05
C SER A 42 -9.61 -4.13 -3.26
N LYS A 43 -10.74 -3.44 -3.52
CA LYS A 43 -12.03 -4.08 -3.85
C LYS A 43 -11.97 -5.03 -5.06
N SER A 44 -10.90 -4.97 -5.86
CA SER A 44 -10.66 -5.92 -6.94
C SER A 44 -10.18 -7.30 -6.48
N ILE A 45 -9.85 -7.45 -5.19
CA ILE A 45 -9.52 -8.74 -4.59
C ILE A 45 -10.80 -9.46 -4.21
N THR A 46 -10.98 -10.68 -4.71
CA THR A 46 -12.06 -11.58 -4.32
C THR A 46 -11.60 -12.50 -3.21
N ASP A 47 -12.56 -12.93 -2.37
CA ASP A 47 -12.33 -13.89 -1.29
C ASP A 47 -11.22 -13.45 -0.33
N SER A 48 -11.15 -12.14 -0.04
CA SER A 48 -10.21 -11.61 0.93
C SER A 48 -10.50 -12.19 2.31
N LYS A 49 -9.46 -12.65 2.98
CA LYS A 49 -9.54 -13.14 4.35
C LYS A 49 -8.64 -12.31 5.24
N GLN A 50 -9.19 -11.83 6.35
CA GLN A 50 -8.46 -11.12 7.41
C GLN A 50 -7.63 -12.09 8.26
N GLU A 51 -6.76 -12.84 7.60
CA GLU A 51 -5.80 -13.75 8.20
C GLU A 51 -4.51 -13.75 7.36
N CYS A 52 -3.44 -14.33 7.91
CA CYS A 52 -2.18 -14.41 7.18
C CYS A 52 -2.26 -15.51 6.13
N THR A 53 -1.63 -15.26 4.98
CA THR A 53 -1.51 -16.26 3.93
C THR A 53 -0.70 -17.48 4.43
N PRO A 54 -1.09 -18.71 4.07
CA PRO A 54 -0.36 -19.91 4.51
C PRO A 54 0.96 -20.15 3.74
N PHE A 55 1.26 -19.35 2.72
CA PHE A 55 2.44 -19.53 1.86
C PHE A 55 3.72 -18.90 2.43
N PHE A 56 3.61 -18.09 3.49
CA PHE A 56 4.72 -17.34 4.07
C PHE A 56 4.59 -17.33 5.60
N PRO A 57 5.70 -17.09 6.33
CA PRO A 57 5.66 -16.99 7.78
C PRO A 57 4.68 -15.90 8.25
N LYS A 58 4.08 -16.14 9.42
CA LYS A 58 3.23 -15.15 10.09
C LYS A 58 4.11 -14.07 10.75
N ILE A 59 4.49 -13.07 9.97
CA ILE A 59 5.39 -12.00 10.40
C ILE A 59 4.67 -10.78 11.00
N SER A 60 3.33 -10.73 10.95
CA SER A 60 2.53 -9.69 11.60
C SER A 60 1.27 -10.28 12.26
N LYS A 61 0.79 -9.60 13.31
CA LYS A 61 -0.56 -9.82 13.87
C LYS A 61 -1.67 -9.28 12.97
N PHE A 62 -1.35 -8.33 12.08
CA PHE A 62 -2.27 -7.68 11.16
C PHE A 62 -1.93 -8.08 9.74
N CYS A 63 -2.77 -8.93 9.15
CA CYS A 63 -2.56 -9.42 7.81
C CYS A 63 -3.88 -9.77 7.13
N SER A 64 -3.85 -9.69 5.80
CA SER A 64 -4.97 -10.09 4.95
C SER A 64 -4.43 -10.59 3.61
N TYR A 65 -5.14 -11.52 2.98
CA TYR A 65 -4.78 -11.99 1.65
C TYR A 65 -6.02 -12.38 0.85
N GLY A 66 -5.92 -12.35 -0.48
CA GLY A 66 -7.02 -12.74 -1.35
C GLY A 66 -6.60 -12.93 -2.80
N ASN A 67 -7.56 -13.30 -3.64
CA ASN A 67 -7.36 -13.56 -5.05
C ASN A 67 -7.57 -12.30 -5.88
N TYR A 68 -6.67 -12.00 -6.82
CA TYR A 68 -6.97 -11.02 -7.87
C TYR A 68 -7.48 -11.70 -9.14
N THR A 69 -6.83 -12.82 -9.50
CA THR A 69 -7.28 -13.72 -10.56
C THR A 69 -7.25 -15.14 -10.03
N ARG A 70 -7.58 -16.13 -10.86
CA ARG A 70 -7.39 -17.55 -10.50
C ARG A 70 -5.94 -17.91 -10.18
N ARG A 71 -4.96 -17.17 -10.73
CA ARG A 71 -3.52 -17.45 -10.59
C ARG A 71 -2.79 -16.46 -9.68
N THR A 72 -3.27 -15.22 -9.62
CA THR A 72 -2.58 -14.14 -8.90
C THR A 72 -3.31 -13.80 -7.61
N MET A 73 -2.51 -13.50 -6.58
CA MET A 73 -2.96 -13.14 -5.26
C MET A 73 -2.23 -11.90 -4.76
N LEU A 74 -2.82 -11.30 -3.74
CA LEU A 74 -2.22 -10.26 -2.93
C LEU A 74 -2.21 -10.74 -1.48
N ALA A 75 -1.10 -10.53 -0.78
CA ALA A 75 -1.00 -10.73 0.66
C ALA A 75 -0.36 -9.50 1.29
N VAL A 76 -0.93 -9.03 2.39
CA VAL A 76 -0.56 -7.78 3.07
C VAL A 76 -0.22 -8.12 4.51
N TRP A 77 0.91 -7.59 4.98
CA TRP A 77 1.27 -7.52 6.39
C TRP A 77 1.41 -6.05 6.76
N TYR A 78 0.71 -5.64 7.80
CA TYR A 78 0.71 -4.27 8.31
C TYR A 78 1.41 -4.19 9.66
N PHE A 79 2.06 -3.06 9.93
CA PHE A 79 2.72 -2.77 11.19
C PHE A 79 2.49 -1.31 11.57
N ASP A 80 2.23 -1.10 12.86
CA ASP A 80 2.06 0.19 13.52
C ASP A 80 3.21 0.52 14.48
N ASP A 81 4.34 -0.18 14.31
CA ASP A 81 5.52 -0.14 15.18
C ASP A 81 6.76 -0.41 14.32
N ASP A 82 7.66 0.58 14.26
CA ASP A 82 8.86 0.56 13.42
C ASP A 82 9.80 -0.62 13.74
N LYS A 83 10.00 -0.93 15.02
CA LYS A 83 10.88 -2.00 15.49
C LYS A 83 10.33 -3.36 15.10
N LYS A 84 9.04 -3.59 15.31
CA LYS A 84 8.37 -4.83 14.88
C LYS A 84 8.43 -4.98 13.37
N PHE A 85 8.17 -3.90 12.63
CA PHE A 85 8.30 -3.89 11.19
C PHE A 85 9.71 -4.29 10.73
N LEU A 86 10.75 -3.67 11.28
CA LEU A 86 12.14 -3.96 10.91
C LEU A 86 12.55 -5.40 11.24
N GLN A 87 12.17 -5.90 12.42
CA GLN A 87 12.41 -7.29 12.81
C GLN A 87 11.74 -8.25 11.82
N SER A 88 10.44 -8.08 11.59
CA SER A 88 9.65 -8.92 10.68
C SER A 88 10.13 -8.87 9.23
N LYS A 89 10.63 -7.71 8.78
CA LYS A 89 11.23 -7.55 7.45
C LYS A 89 12.50 -8.40 7.31
N ASN A 90 13.34 -8.43 8.34
CA ASN A 90 14.56 -9.25 8.35
C ASN A 90 14.23 -10.75 8.39
N GLU A 91 13.31 -11.16 9.27
CA GLU A 91 12.84 -12.55 9.36
C GLU A 91 12.26 -13.04 8.02
N LEU A 92 11.49 -12.19 7.32
CA LEU A 92 10.99 -12.53 5.98
C LEU A 92 12.12 -12.65 4.96
N ASN A 93 13.08 -11.73 4.96
CA ASN A 93 14.22 -11.79 4.03
C ASN A 93 15.06 -13.07 4.18
N GLU A 94 15.31 -13.49 5.42
CA GLU A 94 16.00 -14.74 5.73
C GLU A 94 15.19 -15.94 5.17
N TYR A 95 13.89 -16.00 5.51
CA TYR A 95 13.01 -17.05 5.01
C TYR A 95 13.00 -17.15 3.48
N LEU A 96 12.86 -16.02 2.77
CA LEU A 96 12.82 -16.01 1.31
C LEU A 96 14.14 -16.48 0.69
N SER A 97 15.27 -16.12 1.31
CA SER A 97 16.60 -16.52 0.84
C SER A 97 16.86 -18.02 1.02
N GLU A 98 16.26 -18.63 2.05
CA GLU A 98 16.34 -20.08 2.31
C GLU A 98 15.40 -20.90 1.41
N HIS A 99 14.24 -20.35 1.03
CA HIS A 99 13.15 -21.10 0.40
C HIS A 99 12.95 -20.80 -1.10
N GLY A 100 13.73 -19.90 -1.68
CA GLY A 100 13.64 -19.60 -3.10
C GLY A 100 14.77 -18.73 -3.63
N LYS A 101 14.60 -18.29 -4.87
CA LYS A 101 15.51 -17.35 -5.52
C LYS A 101 15.00 -15.95 -5.30
N VAL A 102 15.87 -15.10 -4.77
CA VAL A 102 15.54 -13.70 -4.53
C VAL A 102 16.48 -12.78 -5.30
N SER A 103 15.93 -11.70 -5.85
CA SER A 103 16.69 -10.68 -6.57
C SER A 103 16.00 -9.33 -6.49
N THR A 104 16.75 -8.25 -6.66
CA THR A 104 16.17 -6.90 -6.80
C THR A 104 15.81 -6.66 -8.26
N VAL A 105 14.63 -6.09 -8.50
CA VAL A 105 14.18 -5.65 -9.82
C VAL A 105 13.54 -4.27 -9.72
N GLN A 106 13.74 -3.44 -10.73
CA GLN A 106 13.01 -2.18 -10.84
C GLN A 106 11.68 -2.42 -11.56
N LEU A 107 10.57 -2.06 -10.91
CA LEU A 107 9.24 -2.05 -11.51
C LEU A 107 8.90 -0.64 -11.98
N ASP A 108 8.38 -0.54 -13.21
CA ASP A 108 7.74 0.67 -13.74
C ASP A 108 6.25 0.39 -13.91
N ILE A 109 5.41 1.06 -13.12
CA ILE A 109 3.94 0.94 -13.17
C ILE A 109 3.27 2.17 -13.79
N SER A 110 4.03 3.01 -14.50
CA SER A 110 3.55 4.31 -14.98
C SER A 110 2.33 4.21 -15.90
N GLU A 111 2.28 3.18 -16.74
CA GLU A 111 1.14 2.94 -17.62
C GLU A 111 -0.09 2.51 -16.81
N GLU A 112 0.06 1.48 -15.99
CA GLU A 112 -1.02 0.89 -15.21
C GLU A 112 -1.62 1.87 -14.19
N ILE A 113 -0.79 2.69 -13.55
CA ILE A 113 -1.27 3.69 -12.59
C ILE A 113 -2.01 4.83 -13.31
N ASN A 114 -1.56 5.26 -14.49
CA ASN A 114 -2.25 6.28 -15.26
C ASN A 114 -3.62 5.78 -15.76
N GLU A 115 -3.72 4.51 -16.16
CA GLU A 115 -5.00 3.88 -16.48
C GLU A 115 -5.94 3.83 -15.27
N GLU A 116 -5.43 3.44 -14.10
CA GLU A 116 -6.23 3.35 -12.89
C GLU A 116 -6.67 4.73 -12.40
N ILE A 117 -5.82 5.76 -12.47
CA ILE A 117 -6.19 7.16 -12.17
C ILE A 117 -7.35 7.60 -13.05
N LYS A 118 -7.24 7.44 -14.38
CA LYS A 118 -8.33 7.78 -15.31
C LYS A 118 -9.63 7.04 -14.97
N ARG A 119 -9.53 5.77 -14.57
CA ARG A 119 -10.68 4.93 -14.16
C ARG A 119 -11.30 5.37 -12.83
N LEU A 120 -10.53 5.95 -11.94
CA LEU A 120 -10.99 6.48 -10.65
C LEU A 120 -11.64 7.85 -10.85
N GLU A 121 -10.99 8.73 -11.63
CA GLU A 121 -11.52 10.03 -12.05
C GLU A 121 -12.87 9.88 -12.76
N SER A 122 -13.00 8.91 -13.68
CA SER A 122 -14.27 8.66 -14.39
C SER A 122 -15.41 8.19 -13.45
N LYS A 123 -15.09 7.79 -12.22
CA LYS A 123 -16.04 7.37 -11.18
C LYS A 123 -16.20 8.43 -10.08
N ASN A 124 -15.60 9.61 -10.25
CA ASN A 124 -15.52 10.66 -9.23
C ASN A 124 -14.91 10.14 -7.90
N VAL A 125 -13.97 9.21 -7.99
CA VAL A 125 -13.20 8.71 -6.84
C VAL A 125 -11.81 9.34 -6.92
N TRP A 126 -11.42 10.05 -5.87
CA TRP A 126 -10.06 10.60 -5.75
C TRP A 126 -9.19 9.65 -4.92
N GLN A 127 -7.96 9.42 -5.39
CA GLN A 127 -6.94 8.65 -4.68
C GLN A 127 -5.56 9.30 -4.89
N PRO A 128 -4.83 9.65 -3.83
CA PRO A 128 -3.51 10.23 -3.94
C PRO A 128 -2.49 9.17 -4.37
N THR A 129 -1.61 9.60 -5.27
CA THR A 129 -0.54 8.79 -5.86
C THR A 129 0.74 9.63 -5.92
N LEU A 130 1.10 10.28 -4.80
CA LEU A 130 2.27 11.16 -4.69
C LEU A 130 3.60 10.40 -4.75
N GLY A 131 3.57 9.08 -4.54
CA GLY A 131 4.75 8.24 -4.60
C GLY A 131 5.29 7.99 -6.02
N PRO A 132 6.49 7.42 -6.12
CA PRO A 132 7.15 7.18 -7.39
C PRO A 132 6.45 6.07 -8.19
N LYS A 133 6.35 6.26 -9.52
CA LYS A 133 5.83 5.25 -10.45
C LYS A 133 6.87 4.20 -10.86
N ARG A 134 8.13 4.44 -10.51
CA ARG A 134 9.26 3.55 -10.71
C ARG A 134 9.95 3.32 -9.38
N PHE A 135 10.08 2.07 -8.97
CA PHE A 135 10.68 1.72 -7.69
C PHE A 135 11.26 0.32 -7.73
N ASP A 136 12.20 0.06 -6.83
CA ASP A 136 12.75 -1.27 -6.64
C ASP A 136 11.75 -2.15 -5.90
N ALA A 137 11.70 -3.42 -6.27
CA ALA A 137 10.94 -4.47 -5.60
C ALA A 137 11.82 -5.71 -5.42
N THR A 138 11.46 -6.54 -4.46
CA THR A 138 12.11 -7.83 -4.25
C THR A 138 11.40 -8.88 -5.06
N LYS A 139 12.02 -9.35 -6.15
CA LYS A 139 11.54 -10.48 -6.95
C LYS A 139 11.83 -11.78 -6.23
N TYR A 140 10.82 -12.64 -6.08
CA TYR A 140 10.90 -13.95 -5.44
C TYR A 140 10.36 -15.05 -6.35
N GLU A 141 11.09 -16.15 -6.49
CA GLU A 141 10.68 -17.33 -7.25
C GLU A 141 11.00 -18.62 -6.46
N SER A 142 9.97 -19.43 -6.21
CA SER A 142 10.05 -20.73 -5.54
C SER A 142 9.17 -21.75 -6.27
N GLU A 143 9.18 -23.01 -5.81
CA GLU A 143 8.34 -24.07 -6.38
C GLU A 143 6.84 -23.85 -6.20
N ILE A 144 6.45 -23.10 -5.16
CA ILE A 144 5.03 -22.93 -4.76
C ILE A 144 4.49 -21.51 -4.95
N THR A 145 5.37 -20.52 -5.09
CA THR A 145 4.97 -19.10 -5.26
C THR A 145 6.01 -18.35 -6.08
N SER A 146 5.56 -17.37 -6.86
CA SER A 146 6.44 -16.46 -7.61
C SER A 146 5.83 -15.07 -7.69
N GLY A 147 6.58 -14.03 -7.38
CA GLY A 147 6.03 -12.69 -7.25
C GLY A 147 7.01 -11.60 -6.86
N TYR A 148 6.44 -10.47 -6.46
CA TYR A 148 7.15 -9.29 -6.00
C TYR A 148 6.73 -8.95 -4.58
N PHE A 149 7.71 -8.73 -3.72
CA PHE A 149 7.51 -8.06 -2.44
C PHE A 149 7.80 -6.57 -2.60
N VAL A 150 6.86 -5.76 -2.13
CA VAL A 150 6.93 -4.30 -2.10
C VAL A 150 6.68 -3.84 -0.68
N VAL A 151 7.51 -2.92 -0.23
CA VAL A 151 7.49 -2.34 1.12
C VAL A 151 7.05 -0.89 1.01
N TYR A 152 6.07 -0.50 1.82
CA TYR A 152 5.63 0.89 1.95
C TYR A 152 5.93 1.37 3.37
N LYS A 153 6.53 2.54 3.49
CA LYS A 153 6.78 3.20 4.78
C LYS A 153 6.12 4.55 4.81
N THR A 154 5.38 4.80 5.90
CA THR A 154 4.66 6.05 6.15
C THR A 154 3.89 6.56 4.93
N PRO A 155 3.11 5.72 4.21
CA PRO A 155 2.54 6.09 2.91
C PRO A 155 1.39 7.10 2.99
N PHE A 156 0.82 7.36 4.17
CA PHE A 156 -0.43 8.11 4.30
C PHE A 156 -0.30 9.44 5.04
N LEU A 157 0.06 9.41 6.33
CA LEU A 157 0.17 10.61 7.17
C LEU A 157 1.54 10.64 7.84
N GLU A 158 2.19 11.80 7.88
CA GLU A 158 3.48 11.98 8.57
C GLU A 158 3.39 11.65 10.07
N SER A 159 2.24 11.92 10.68
CA SER A 159 2.00 11.68 12.11
C SER A 159 1.68 10.23 12.46
N ARG A 160 1.62 9.33 11.48
CA ARG A 160 1.21 7.93 11.68
C ARG A 160 2.27 6.97 11.15
N GLU A 161 2.71 6.08 12.02
CA GLU A 161 3.61 5.00 11.68
C GLU A 161 2.83 3.88 10.98
N ASP A 162 2.66 4.01 9.67
CA ASP A 162 2.05 2.98 8.84
C ASP A 162 3.12 2.29 8.00
N TYR A 163 3.35 0.99 8.24
CA TYR A 163 4.26 0.19 7.42
C TYR A 163 3.55 -1.01 6.82
N PHE A 164 3.84 -1.28 5.55
CA PHE A 164 3.30 -2.43 4.83
C PHE A 164 4.41 -3.23 4.19
N ILE A 165 4.28 -4.55 4.27
CA ILE A 165 4.93 -5.48 3.34
C ILE A 165 3.81 -6.10 2.53
N VAL A 166 3.92 -6.06 1.21
CA VAL A 166 2.89 -6.57 0.30
C VAL A 166 3.51 -7.52 -0.71
N TYR A 167 2.97 -8.72 -0.78
CA TYR A 167 3.29 -9.69 -1.82
C TYR A 167 2.27 -9.62 -2.95
N TYR A 168 2.77 -9.42 -4.17
CA TYR A 168 2.02 -9.49 -5.41
C TYR A 168 2.56 -10.64 -6.24
N GLY A 169 1.81 -11.74 -6.36
CA GLY A 169 2.34 -12.90 -7.08
C GLY A 169 1.37 -14.04 -7.24
N THR A 170 1.89 -15.21 -7.53
CA THR A 170 1.13 -16.44 -7.78
C THR A 170 1.21 -17.43 -6.63
N ARG A 171 0.31 -18.42 -6.67
CA ARG A 171 0.26 -19.60 -5.78
C ARG A 171 0.77 -20.87 -6.44
N GLU A 172 1.62 -20.68 -7.45
CA GLU A 172 2.23 -21.74 -8.23
C GLU A 172 3.53 -21.21 -8.82
N SER A 173 4.50 -22.09 -9.04
CA SER A 173 5.69 -21.77 -9.83
C SER A 173 5.27 -21.47 -11.27
N VAL A 174 5.49 -20.24 -11.70
CA VAL A 174 5.17 -19.77 -13.05
C VAL A 174 6.34 -18.97 -13.60
N ASN A 175 6.38 -18.81 -14.91
CA ASN A 175 7.23 -17.80 -15.51
C ASN A 175 6.74 -16.41 -15.09
N LEU A 176 7.42 -15.78 -14.11
CA LEU A 176 6.97 -14.51 -13.54
C LEU A 176 6.88 -13.40 -14.59
N SER A 177 7.70 -13.47 -15.65
CA SER A 177 7.68 -12.51 -16.76
C SER A 177 6.30 -12.48 -17.46
N GLU A 178 5.66 -13.64 -17.61
CA GLU A 178 4.32 -13.74 -18.22
C GLU A 178 3.22 -13.16 -17.32
N GLN A 179 3.41 -13.22 -16.00
CA GLN A 179 2.45 -12.67 -15.04
C GLN A 179 2.70 -11.19 -14.71
N THR A 180 3.88 -10.66 -15.03
CA THR A 180 4.29 -9.29 -14.69
C THR A 180 3.28 -8.23 -15.13
N PRO A 181 2.72 -8.25 -16.36
CA PRO A 181 1.71 -7.27 -16.75
C PRO A 181 0.45 -7.30 -15.86
N VAL A 182 0.01 -8.48 -15.43
CA VAL A 182 -1.15 -8.63 -14.53
C VAL A 182 -0.81 -8.15 -13.12
N LEU A 183 0.39 -8.47 -12.64
CA LEU A 183 0.87 -8.05 -11.33
C LEU A 183 1.07 -6.54 -11.23
N LYS A 184 1.58 -5.87 -12.28
CA LYS A 184 1.67 -4.40 -12.32
C LYS A 184 0.30 -3.74 -12.24
N LYS A 185 -0.71 -4.29 -12.94
CA LYS A 185 -2.09 -3.82 -12.83
C LYS A 185 -2.64 -3.98 -11.42
N LEU A 186 -2.32 -5.10 -10.76
CA LEU A 186 -2.73 -5.32 -9.38
C LEU A 186 -2.04 -4.34 -8.42
N ILE A 187 -0.73 -4.12 -8.57
CA ILE A 187 0.02 -3.12 -7.80
C ILE A 187 -0.64 -1.76 -7.95
N ALA A 188 -0.86 -1.30 -9.19
CA ALA A 188 -1.49 -0.01 -9.49
C ALA A 188 -2.89 0.15 -8.84
N LYS A 189 -3.70 -0.92 -8.81
CA LYS A 189 -5.03 -0.92 -8.17
C LYS A 189 -5.02 -0.80 -6.65
N SER A 190 -3.92 -1.18 -6.02
CA SER A 190 -3.71 -1.07 -4.57
C SER A 190 -2.78 0.08 -4.18
N TYR A 191 -2.17 0.75 -5.16
CA TYR A 191 -1.15 1.75 -4.93
C TYR A 191 -1.78 3.04 -4.38
N TYR A 192 -1.44 3.39 -3.14
CA TYR A 192 -1.92 4.58 -2.47
C TYR A 192 -0.76 5.22 -1.73
N MET A 193 -0.48 6.48 -2.05
CA MET A 193 0.59 7.27 -1.43
C MET A 193 0.09 8.71 -1.30
N ALA A 194 -0.24 9.12 -0.07
CA ALA A 194 -0.66 10.48 0.27
C ALA A 194 0.41 11.31 0.98
N ASN A 195 1.46 10.65 1.49
CA ASN A 195 2.59 11.32 2.11
C ASN A 195 3.75 11.43 1.11
N GLU A 196 4.23 12.65 0.85
CA GLU A 196 5.38 12.91 -0.04
C GLU A 196 6.69 12.38 0.54
N ASP A 197 6.82 12.34 1.86
CA ASP A 197 7.98 11.79 2.57
C ASP A 197 7.90 10.26 2.73
N GLY A 198 6.77 9.66 2.36
CA GLY A 198 6.58 8.22 2.34
C GLY A 198 7.49 7.55 1.30
N THR A 199 7.85 6.30 1.54
CA THR A 199 8.73 5.55 0.62
C THR A 199 8.09 4.24 0.15
N VAL A 200 8.46 3.83 -1.07
CA VAL A 200 8.18 2.50 -1.62
C VAL A 200 9.48 1.87 -2.12
N GLU A 201 9.78 0.66 -1.65
CA GLU A 201 11.01 -0.06 -1.96
C GLU A 201 10.82 -1.59 -1.93
N GLY A 202 11.85 -2.35 -2.26
CA GLY A 202 11.89 -3.80 -1.97
C GLY A 202 12.18 -4.06 -0.49
N LEU A 203 12.14 -5.33 -0.09
CA LEU A 203 12.52 -5.74 1.27
C LEU A 203 13.98 -5.38 1.62
N LYS A 204 14.81 -5.21 0.58
CA LYS A 204 16.27 -5.00 0.62
C LYS A 204 16.95 -6.19 1.29
N ILE A 205 17.55 -7.05 0.46
CA ILE A 205 18.42 -8.15 0.89
C ILE A 205 19.86 -7.64 0.83
#